data_AF-A0A947PBA4-F1
#
_entry.id   AF-A0A947PBA4-F1
#
_cell.length_a   1.000
_cell.length_b   1.000
_cell.length_c   1.000
_cell.angle_alpha   90.00
_cell.angle_beta   90.00
_cell.angle_gamma   90.00
#
_symmetry.space_group_name_H-M   'P 1'
#
loop_
_entity.id
_entity.type
_entity.pdbx_description
1 polymer ?
#
loop_
_entity_poly.entity_id
_entity_poly.type
_entity_poly.pdbx_seq_one_letter_code
_entity_poly.pdbx_strand_id
1 'polypeptide(L)'
;MSYNAIGSLNINDYSLSQQHTLPKIDPKAENAQLREQTDAFESVILKMLMDNAMKDEKNLFSQSNDPGDKIYKSMYRDELAKASAGGFGFSQMLYDYLSQK
;
A
#
# COMPACT_ATOMS: atom_id res chain seq x y z
N MET A 1 -9.59 -28.70 -39.36
CA MET A 1 -10.43 -28.26 -38.21
C MET A 1 -9.48 -27.97 -37.06
N SER A 2 -9.31 -26.69 -36.77
CA SER A 2 -8.46 -26.14 -35.71
C SER A 2 -9.17 -26.27 -34.37
N TYR A 3 -8.46 -26.69 -33.31
CA TYR A 3 -8.67 -26.15 -31.96
C TYR A 3 -7.32 -26.02 -31.26
N ASN A 4 -7.14 -24.83 -30.72
CA ASN A 4 -5.92 -24.26 -30.18
C ASN A 4 -5.58 -24.76 -28.78
N ALA A 5 -4.29 -24.58 -28.47
CA ALA A 5 -3.64 -24.62 -27.18
C ALA A 5 -4.43 -24.04 -26.00
N ILE A 6 -4.28 -24.66 -24.82
CA ILE A 6 -4.07 -23.92 -23.57
C ILE A 6 -2.99 -24.66 -22.79
N GLY A 7 -1.77 -24.15 -22.88
CA GLY A 7 -0.66 -24.52 -22.00
C GLY A 7 -0.96 -24.11 -20.57
N SER A 8 -0.45 -24.89 -19.63
CA SER A 8 -0.47 -24.61 -18.19
C SER A 8 0.17 -23.25 -17.91
N LEU A 9 -0.67 -22.27 -17.52
CA LEU A 9 -0.20 -21.02 -16.93
C LEU A 9 0.28 -21.31 -15.51
N ASN A 10 1.58 -21.53 -15.37
CA ASN A 10 2.27 -21.42 -14.10
C ASN A 10 2.18 -19.93 -13.70
N ILE A 11 1.32 -19.60 -12.74
CA ILE A 11 1.24 -18.27 -12.14
C ILE A 11 2.48 -18.11 -11.28
N ASN A 12 3.55 -17.79 -11.98
CA ASN A 12 4.75 -17.24 -11.44
C ASN A 12 4.35 -15.97 -10.66
N ASP A 13 4.49 -16.04 -9.34
CA ASP A 13 4.41 -15.00 -8.29
C ASP A 13 5.45 -13.86 -8.49
N TYR A 14 5.77 -13.55 -9.74
CA TYR A 14 6.93 -12.76 -10.17
C TYR A 14 6.59 -11.30 -10.49
N SER A 15 5.53 -10.74 -9.89
CA SER A 15 5.21 -9.31 -10.06
C SER A 15 5.13 -8.51 -8.76
N LEU A 16 5.49 -9.08 -7.60
CA LEU A 16 5.52 -8.35 -6.32
C LEU A 16 6.93 -8.06 -5.80
N SER A 17 7.97 -8.28 -6.60
CA SER A 17 9.34 -7.85 -6.30
C SER A 17 9.77 -6.74 -7.25
N GLN A 18 8.98 -5.66 -7.32
CA GLN A 18 9.58 -4.37 -7.63
C GLN A 18 10.66 -4.17 -6.57
N GLN A 19 11.93 -4.32 -6.93
CA GLN A 19 13.08 -3.87 -6.15
C GLN A 19 12.90 -2.36 -5.94
N HIS A 20 12.05 -1.97 -4.99
CA HIS A 20 12.16 -0.68 -4.37
C HIS A 20 13.49 -0.73 -3.66
N THR A 21 14.53 -0.19 -4.30
CA THR A 21 15.67 0.33 -3.58
C THR A 21 15.09 1.17 -2.46
N LEU A 22 15.20 0.68 -1.22
CA LEU A 22 14.71 1.41 -0.07
C LEU A 22 15.32 2.81 -0.17
N PRO A 23 14.52 3.87 -0.31
CA PRO A 23 15.05 5.21 -0.46
C PRO A 23 15.96 5.48 0.73
N LYS A 24 17.25 5.71 0.45
CA LYS A 24 18.21 6.05 1.48
C LYS A 24 17.91 7.47 1.91
N ILE A 25 17.46 7.62 3.14
CA ILE A 25 17.23 8.92 3.74
C ILE A 25 18.60 9.55 4.00
N ASP A 26 18.95 10.58 3.24
CA ASP A 26 20.08 11.44 3.58
C ASP A 26 19.66 12.28 4.80
N PRO A 27 20.34 12.20 5.96
CA PRO A 27 20.03 13.04 7.11
C PRO A 27 20.21 14.55 6.81
N LYS A 28 20.89 14.90 5.71
CA LYS A 28 20.99 16.26 5.17
C LYS A 28 20.03 16.54 4.01
N ALA A 29 19.18 15.57 3.64
CA ALA A 29 18.16 15.76 2.61
C ALA A 29 17.33 16.99 2.99
N GLU A 30 17.11 17.86 2.01
CA GLU A 30 16.25 19.02 2.19
C GLU A 30 14.91 18.57 2.81
N ASN A 31 14.43 19.34 3.79
CA ASN A 31 13.25 19.05 4.62
C ASN A 31 12.04 18.51 3.81
N ALA A 32 11.89 18.89 2.54
CA ALA A 32 10.82 18.42 1.66
C ALA A 32 10.91 16.92 1.29
N GLN A 33 12.10 16.41 0.94
CA GLN A 33 12.25 14.99 0.58
C GLN A 33 12.09 14.09 1.80
N LEU A 34 12.66 14.51 2.95
CA LEU A 34 12.46 13.78 4.21
C LEU A 34 10.97 13.74 4.56
N ARG A 35 10.24 14.84 4.37
CA ARG A 35 8.81 14.91 4.62
C ARG A 35 7.99 13.99 3.73
N GLU A 36 8.29 13.98 2.42
CA GLU A 36 7.62 13.08 1.48
C GLU A 36 7.77 11.61 1.89
N GLN A 37 8.97 11.21 2.34
CA GLN A 37 9.22 9.84 2.78
C GLN A 37 8.50 9.50 4.08
N THR A 38 8.39 10.43 5.03
CA THR A 38 7.65 10.18 6.28
C THR A 38 6.14 10.18 6.10
N ASP A 39 5.61 10.98 5.18
CA ASP A 39 4.20 10.93 4.77
C ASP A 39 3.91 9.60 4.03
N ALA A 40 4.81 9.15 3.13
CA ALA A 40 4.67 7.85 2.48
C ALA A 40 4.66 6.69 3.48
N PHE A 41 5.52 6.74 4.50
CA PHE A 41 5.52 5.76 5.59
C PHE A 41 4.19 5.75 6.37
N GLU A 42 3.65 6.92 6.72
CA GLU A 42 2.36 7.03 7.41
C GLU A 42 1.22 6.43 6.57
N SER A 43 1.24 6.62 5.23
CA SER A 43 0.24 6.01 4.34
C SER A 43 0.22 4.48 4.42
N VAL A 44 1.38 3.83 4.57
CA VAL A 44 1.48 2.37 4.69
C VAL A 44 0.86 1.90 6.01
N ILE A 45 1.13 2.62 7.11
CA ILE A 45 0.52 2.32 8.40
C ILE A 45 -1.00 2.48 8.35
N LEU A 46 -1.47 3.58 7.76
CA LEU A 46 -2.91 3.84 7.62
C LEU A 46 -3.59 2.76 6.79
N LYS A 47 -2.98 2.36 5.66
CA LYS A 47 -3.45 1.23 4.86
C LYS A 47 -3.55 -0.05 5.70
N MET A 48 -2.50 -0.41 6.45
CA MET A 48 -2.50 -1.60 7.30
C MET A 48 -3.59 -1.54 8.38
N LEU A 49 -3.82 -0.37 8.97
CA LEU A 49 -4.91 -0.16 9.93
C LEU A 49 -6.28 -0.35 9.28
N MET A 50 -6.51 0.26 8.11
CA MET A 50 -7.77 0.18 7.37
C MET A 50 -8.05 -1.25 6.89
N ASP A 51 -7.02 -1.94 6.42
CA ASP A 51 -7.11 -3.35 6.02
C ASP A 51 -7.50 -4.24 7.19
N ASN A 52 -7.08 -3.93 8.42
CA ASN A 52 -7.50 -4.67 9.60
C ASN A 52 -8.89 -4.27 10.08
N ALA A 53 -9.21 -2.98 10.13
CA ALA A 53 -10.50 -2.47 10.59
C ALA A 53 -11.68 -2.93 9.71
N MET A 54 -11.46 -3.06 8.40
CA MET A 54 -12.50 -3.44 7.44
C MET A 54 -12.55 -4.94 7.13
N LYS A 55 -11.85 -5.80 7.89
CA LYS A 55 -11.94 -7.27 7.76
C LYS A 55 -13.26 -7.85 8.28
N ASP A 56 -13.99 -7.11 9.12
CA ASP A 56 -15.13 -7.63 9.88
C ASP A 56 -16.52 -7.37 9.29
N GLU A 57 -16.64 -6.86 8.07
CA GLU A 57 -17.92 -6.91 7.35
C GLU A 57 -18.18 -8.33 6.83
N LYS A 58 -18.58 -9.23 7.73
CA LYS A 58 -19.28 -10.48 7.39
C LYS A 58 -20.58 -10.11 6.68
N ASN A 59 -20.47 -9.88 5.38
CA ASN A 59 -21.63 -9.68 4.52
C ASN A 59 -22.35 -11.03 4.42
N LEU A 60 -23.55 -11.11 5.02
CA LEU A 60 -24.39 -12.31 5.06
C LEU A 60 -24.78 -12.81 3.65
N PHE A 61 -24.47 -12.04 2.61
CA PHE A 61 -24.75 -12.31 1.20
C PHE A 61 -23.49 -12.65 0.38
N SER A 62 -22.46 -13.26 0.98
CA SER A 62 -21.12 -13.54 0.40
C SER A 62 -21.07 -14.45 -0.86
N GLN A 63 -22.17 -14.64 -1.59
CA GLN A 63 -22.22 -15.42 -2.84
C GLN A 63 -21.40 -14.82 -4.00
N SER A 64 -20.66 -13.72 -3.81
CA SER A 64 -19.79 -13.16 -4.85
C SER A 64 -18.51 -12.55 -4.24
N ASN A 65 -17.65 -13.39 -3.68
CA ASN A 65 -16.23 -13.10 -3.44
C ASN A 65 -15.50 -12.87 -4.78
N ASP A 66 -15.95 -11.91 -5.57
CA ASP A 66 -15.32 -11.55 -6.84
C ASP A 66 -13.91 -11.01 -6.54
N PRO A 67 -12.85 -11.60 -7.12
CA PRO A 67 -11.50 -11.05 -7.03
C PRO A 67 -11.45 -9.55 -7.36
N GLY A 68 -12.31 -9.08 -8.28
CA GLY A 68 -12.44 -7.67 -8.64
C GLY A 68 -12.82 -6.78 -7.46
N ASP A 69 -13.81 -7.15 -6.65
CA ASP A 69 -14.27 -6.35 -5.50
C ASP A 69 -13.17 -6.18 -4.44
N LYS A 70 -12.39 -7.24 -4.20
CA LYS A 70 -11.22 -7.19 -3.30
C LYS A 70 -10.15 -6.23 -3.82
N ILE A 71 -9.88 -6.28 -5.13
CA ILE A 71 -8.91 -5.41 -5.79
C ILE A 71 -9.37 -3.94 -5.68
N TYR A 72 -10.62 -3.63 -6.03
CA TYR A 72 -11.15 -2.27 -5.95
C TYR A 72 -11.11 -1.70 -4.53
N LYS A 73 -11.51 -2.49 -3.54
CA LYS A 73 -11.45 -2.09 -2.13
C LYS A 73 -10.01 -1.82 -1.68
N SER A 74 -9.05 -2.66 -2.09
CA SER A 74 -7.64 -2.42 -1.80
C SER A 74 -7.15 -1.12 -2.43
N MET A 75 -7.44 -0.89 -3.73
CA MET A 75 -7.02 0.34 -4.41
C MET A 75 -7.64 1.58 -3.76
N TYR A 76 -8.91 1.51 -3.38
CA TYR A 76 -9.58 2.60 -2.67
C TYR A 76 -8.92 2.91 -1.33
N ARG A 77 -8.58 1.88 -0.55
CA ARG A 77 -7.86 2.05 0.72
C ARG A 77 -6.47 2.65 0.51
N ASP A 78 -5.77 2.25 -0.56
CA ASP A 78 -4.45 2.78 -0.89
C ASP A 78 -4.51 4.28 -1.18
N GLU A 79 -5.46 4.72 -2.01
CA GLU A 79 -5.62 6.13 -2.34
C GLU A 79 -6.11 6.95 -1.15
N LEU A 80 -7.04 6.41 -0.35
CA LEU A 80 -7.53 7.08 0.85
C LEU A 80 -6.42 7.21 1.92
N ALA A 81 -5.59 6.18 2.08
CA ALA A 81 -4.46 6.21 3.01
C ALA A 81 -3.39 7.22 2.59
N LYS A 82 -3.08 7.33 1.29
CA LYS A 82 -2.19 8.38 0.76
C LYS A 82 -2.76 9.78 0.96
N ALA A 83 -4.04 9.98 0.65
CA ALA A 83 -4.70 11.29 0.81
C ALA A 83 -4.81 11.72 2.28
N SER A 84 -4.84 10.76 3.21
CA SER A 84 -4.92 10.99 4.65
C SER A 84 -3.55 11.06 5.34
N ALA A 85 -2.47 10.68 4.65
CA ALA A 85 -1.12 10.80 5.15
C ALA A 85 -0.77 12.27 5.43
N GLY A 86 0.02 12.50 6.48
CA GLY A 86 0.32 13.84 6.99
C GLY A 86 -0.69 14.35 8.03
N GLY A 87 -1.91 13.81 8.07
CA GLY A 87 -2.98 14.27 8.98
C GLY A 87 -3.06 13.57 10.33
N PHE A 88 -2.48 12.37 10.46
CA PHE A 88 -2.58 11.55 11.68
C PHE A 88 -1.42 11.78 12.68
N GLY A 89 -0.33 12.40 12.24
CA GLY A 89 0.79 12.84 13.09
C GLY A 89 1.94 11.85 13.21
N PHE A 90 1.86 10.64 12.64
CA PHE A 90 2.98 9.70 12.63
C PHE A 90 4.11 10.15 11.71
N SER A 91 3.77 10.76 10.58
CA SER A 91 4.73 11.37 9.65
C SER A 91 5.55 12.48 10.31
N GLN A 92 4.89 13.34 11.10
CA GLN A 92 5.54 14.43 11.82
C GLN A 92 6.48 13.90 12.91
N MET A 93 6.02 12.94 13.72
CA MET A 93 6.86 12.35 14.77
C MET A 93 8.12 11.70 14.20
N LEU A 94 7.99 10.95 13.09
CA LEU A 94 9.13 10.33 12.43
C LEU A 94 10.05 11.38 11.80
N TYR A 95 9.49 12.41 11.18
CA TYR A 95 10.24 13.52 10.59
C TYR A 95 11.07 14.25 11.64
N ASP A 96 10.47 14.59 12.78
CA ASP A 96 11.15 15.27 13.89
C ASP A 96 12.28 14.40 14.44
N TYR A 97 12.06 13.10 14.59
CA TYR A 97 13.09 12.17 15.03
C TYR A 97 14.29 12.09 14.06
N LEU A 98 14.01 12.02 12.75
CA LEU A 98 15.03 11.86 11.73
C LEU A 98 15.80 13.16 11.46
N SER A 99 15.12 14.31 11.54
CA SER A 99 15.73 15.64 11.34
C SER A 99 16.62 16.10 12.49
N GLN A 100 16.48 15.51 13.68
CA GLN A 100 17.31 15.80 14.85
C GLN A 100 18.64 15.03 14.91
N LYS A 101 18.88 14.09 13.99
CA LYS A 101 20.12 13.30 13.89
C LYS A 101 21.08 13.83 12.83
#